data_AF-A0A7W4JIP0-F1
#
_entry.id   AF-A0A7W4JIP0-F1
#
_cell.length_a   1.000
_cell.length_b   1.000
_cell.length_c   1.000
_cell.angle_alpha   90.00
_cell.angle_beta   90.00
_cell.angle_gamma   90.00
#
_symmetry.space_group_name_H-M   'P 1'
#
loop_
_entity.id
_entity.type
_entity.pdbx_description
1 polymer ?
#
loop_
_entity_poly.entity_id
_entity_poly.type
_entity_poly.pdbx_seq_one_letter_code
_entity_poly.pdbx_strand_id
1 'polypeptide(L)' 'MLNLLGEVKVERFDWTDGLGDKATQIAGDYDQDVFNGDLSVMDRIDTVILVGRIILM' A
#
# COMPACT_ATOMS: atom_id res chain seq x y z
N MET A 1 9.77 -16.85 -15.92
CA MET A 1 9.64 -16.45 -14.51
C MET A 1 10.51 -15.22 -14.34
N LEU A 2 9.93 -14.01 -14.35
CA LEU A 2 10.71 -12.78 -14.23
C LEU A 2 10.64 -12.31 -12.78
N ASN A 3 11.65 -12.68 -12.01
CA ASN A 3 11.98 -11.96 -10.78
C ASN A 3 13.05 -10.93 -11.17
N LEU A 4 12.62 -9.71 -11.43
CA LEU A 4 13.52 -8.55 -11.49
C LEU A 4 13.95 -8.25 -10.06
N LEU A 5 15.24 -8.44 -9.80
CA LEU A 5 15.91 -8.17 -8.54
C LEU A 5 15.43 -6.88 -7.88
N GLY A 6 14.84 -6.97 -6.68
CA GLY A 6 14.82 -5.88 -5.71
C GLY A 6 13.53 -5.09 -5.54
N GLU A 7 12.41 -5.47 -6.15
CA GLU A 7 11.14 -4.81 -5.85
C GLU A 7 10.70 -5.15 -4.41
N VAL A 8 10.55 -4.12 -3.57
CA VAL A 8 9.95 -4.28 -2.24
C VAL A 8 8.50 -4.75 -2.46
N LYS A 9 8.19 -5.94 -1.95
CA LYS A 9 6.86 -6.54 -2.04
C LYS A 9 6.42 -7.00 -0.66
N VAL A 10 5.15 -6.81 -0.35
CA VAL A 10 4.53 -7.29 0.88
C VAL A 10 3.54 -8.39 0.51
N GLU A 11 3.82 -9.60 0.96
CA GLU A 11 2.91 -10.73 0.82
C GLU A 11 1.95 -10.79 2.00
N ARG A 12 0.65 -10.91 1.70
CA ARG A 12 -0.45 -11.14 2.63
C ARG A 12 -1.23 -12.37 2.16
N PHE A 13 -2.18 -12.84 2.97
CA PHE A 13 -2.97 -14.01 2.63
C PHE A 13 -3.68 -13.81 1.26
N ASP A 14 -3.25 -14.55 0.25
CA ASP A 14 -3.70 -14.50 -1.15
C ASP A 14 -3.48 -13.17 -1.92
N TRP A 15 -2.62 -12.27 -1.43
CA TRP A 15 -2.32 -11.01 -2.13
C TRP A 15 -0.85 -10.60 -2.00
N THR A 16 -0.31 -9.96 -3.04
CA THR A 16 1.03 -9.37 -3.02
C THR A 16 0.91 -7.94 -3.49
N ASP A 17 1.30 -7.00 -2.62
CA ASP A 17 1.40 -5.58 -2.96
C ASP A 17 2.82 -5.23 -3.36
N GLY A 18 2.96 -4.51 -4.47
CA GLY A 18 4.21 -3.96 -4.96
C GLY A 18 4.10 -2.47 -5.25
N LEU A 19 5.26 -1.84 -5.43
CA LEU A 19 5.34 -0.47 -5.93
C LEU A 19 4.69 -0.37 -7.32
N GLY A 20 3.92 0.69 -7.54
CA GLY A 20 3.18 0.94 -8.76
C GLY A 20 1.77 0.35 -8.79
N ASP A 21 1.41 -0.49 -7.81
CA ASP A 21 0.06 -1.05 -7.72
C ASP A 21 -0.96 0.03 -7.35
N LYS A 22 -2.19 -0.16 -7.83
CA LYS A 22 -3.32 0.68 -7.41
C LYS A 22 -3.83 0.20 -6.06
N ALA A 23 -4.02 1.15 -5.14
CA ALA A 23 -4.60 0.91 -3.84
C ALA A 23 -5.92 1.68 -3.69
N THR A 24 -6.79 1.15 -2.84
CA THR A 24 -8.02 1.83 -2.42
C THR A 24 -7.90 2.14 -0.93
N GLN A 25 -8.20 3.38 -0.54
CA GLN A 25 -8.23 3.74 0.87
C GLN A 25 -9.45 3.13 1.56
N ILE A 26 -9.22 2.50 2.71
CA ILE A 26 -10.27 1.85 3.52
C ILE A 26 -10.70 2.69 4.73
N ALA A 27 -9.99 3.79 5.00
CA ALA A 27 -10.26 4.75 6.06
C ALA A 27 -9.92 6.15 5.55
N GLY A 28 -10.71 7.15 5.96
CA GLY A 28 -10.45 8.55 5.63
C GLY A 28 -9.46 9.21 6.60
N ASP A 29 -8.79 10.25 6.12
CA ASP A 29 -7.95 11.17 6.88
C ASP A 29 -8.31 12.61 6.46
N TYR A 30 -9.09 13.30 7.30
CA TYR A 30 -9.58 14.65 7.02
C TYR A 30 -8.48 15.71 7.07
N ASP A 31 -7.36 15.46 7.75
CA ASP A 31 -6.24 16.42 7.78
C ASP A 31 -5.45 16.37 6.45
N GLN A 32 -5.65 15.33 5.65
CA GLN A 32 -4.97 15.09 4.38
C GLN A 32 -5.94 15.10 3.19
N ASP A 33 -7.23 15.47 3.40
CA ASP A 33 -8.29 15.39 2.39
C ASP A 33 -8.44 14.00 1.73
N VAL A 34 -8.21 12.93 2.51
CA VAL A 34 -8.35 11.54 2.06
C VAL A 34 -9.70 10.97 2.47
N PHE A 35 -10.44 10.44 1.50
CA PHE A 35 -11.74 9.82 1.72
C PHE A 35 -11.67 8.30 1.53
N ASN A 36 -12.54 7.59 2.25
CA ASN A 36 -12.71 6.15 2.04
C ASN A 36 -13.16 5.89 0.59
N GLY A 37 -12.48 4.97 -0.09
CA GLY A 37 -12.69 4.65 -1.50
C GLY A 37 -11.79 5.40 -2.47
N ASP A 38 -10.98 6.35 -2.00
CA ASP A 38 -10.02 7.05 -2.86
C ASP A 38 -8.99 6.07 -3.45
N LEU A 39 -8.66 6.29 -4.72
CA LEU A 39 -7.69 5.48 -5.46
C LEU A 39 -6.34 6.18 -5.53
N SER A 40 -5.29 5.45 -5.17
CA SER A 40 -3.91 5.92 -5.25
C SER A 40 -3.01 4.89 -5.91
N VAL A 41 -1.74 5.26 -6.13
CA VAL A 41 -0.69 4.36 -6.61
C VAL A 41 0.34 4.22 -5.51
N MET A 42 0.76 2.98 -5.21
CA MET A 42 1.78 2.72 -4.20
C MET A 42 3.15 3.23 -4.68
N ASP A 43 3.69 4.27 -4.06
CA ASP A 43 5.01 4.82 -4.40
C ASP A 43 6.10 4.46 -3.36
N ARG A 44 5.69 3.98 -2.18
CA ARG A 44 6.56 3.57 -1.09
C ARG A 44 5.94 2.45 -0.26
N ILE A 45 6.79 1.58 0.29
CA ILE A 45 6.43 0.53 1.25
C ILE A 45 7.33 0.64 2.47
N ASP A 46 6.73 0.86 3.64
CA ASP A 46 7.42 0.80 4.93
C ASP A 46 7.19 -0.57 5.59
N THR A 47 8.27 -1.29 5.89
CA THR A 47 8.22 -2.65 6.49
C THR A 47 8.00 -2.64 8.00
N VAL A 48 7.83 -1.48 8.63
CA VAL A 48 7.39 -1.34 10.03
C VAL A 48 5.89 -1.63 10.08
N ILE A 49 5.53 -2.91 9.93
CA ILE A 49 4.17 -3.40 10.11
C ILE A 49 3.89 -3.42 11.62
N LEU A 50 3.56 -2.25 12.18
CA LEU A 50 2.83 -2.16 13.43
C LEU A 50 1.34 -2.28 13.08
N VAL A 51 0.83 -3.49 13.33
CA VAL A 51 -0.56 -3.92 13.31
C VAL A 51 -1.51 -2.73 13.57
N GLY A 52 -2.10 -2.16 12.52
CA GLY A 52 -3.20 -1.20 12.69
C GLY A 52 -3.25 -0.03 11.72
N ARG A 53 -2.22 0.24 10.91
CA ARG A 53 -2.28 1.38 9.99
C ARG A 53 -1.40 1.15 8.77
N ILE A 54 -2.02 0.64 7.70
CA ILE A 54 -1.49 0.79 6.35
C ILE A 54 -1.69 2.28 6.04
N ILE A 55 -0.77 3.11 6.51
CA ILE A 55 -0.67 4.49 6.07
C ILE A 55 0.07 4.42 4.75
N LEU A 56 -0.67 4.23 3.66
CA LEU A 56 -0.27 4.78 2.37
C LEU A 56 -0.38 6.29 2.56
N MET A 57 0.78 6.93 2.76
CA MET A 57 0.92 8.39 2.76
C MET A 57 0.42 8.95 1.43
#